data_AF-A0A945JRG6-F1
#
_entry.id   AF-A0A945JRG6-F1
#
_cell.length_a   1.000
_cell.length_b   1.000
_cell.length_c   1.000
_cell.angle_alpha   90.00
_cell.angle_beta   90.00
_cell.angle_gamma   90.00
#
_symmetry.space_group_name_H-M   'P 1'
#
loop_
_entity.id
_entity.type
_entity.pdbx_description
1 polymer ?
#
loop_
_entity_poly.entity_id
_entity_poly.type
_entity_poly.pdbx_seq_one_letter_code
_entity_poly.pdbx_strand_id
1 'polypeptide(L)'
;MKNEDPERTVFLNDYTIDKYEVTYLQHRACVEAGACDVPGRGVALDNHPVSGVAWADANAYCQWAGLRLPTEAEWEKAARGTDARDYPWGEGIDKDRANYQTREPVTTPVGSYPHGVSPYGVHDMAGNVWEWVGDWYHEDAYAKSSQFDPIWDTPEDHRIVRGGSAHSGGPVLSTTTRWHGKGTDETPWLGFRCARDAAGGTRYPHVLSSTAEGFLVDQPGRLVAEMELAEALDEGGLFTQPRLDLLPAGIATQLDMVQVEGGQYRAERSATITRSGLYRLPLYIQDNAGEPCILTFFELPVWPTADLAVLTDELASGWSVVERRVADTNLGQTDQVYTGRAAGGFLTEKSFGGWQISFQAPEPVDPFGYVVLRLAVHPGDVVFADSDRLTINTVPGRPVNLRDYVDFGRPEWQVVDIPLEAFKPEDTFTTVSLAGNIAGTWYLDDLKLVAAEPPALTAVVEERTASQPSLFKLSQNYPNPFNPETTIRFHLPQSQQVELAIYNLAAQRVVTLVEGHCEPGSYSVIWDGVTDAGVELASGVYFYRLMAGEWMETRKLLLLR
;
A
#
# COMPACT_ATOMS: atom_id res chain seq x y z
N MET A 1 -21.41 -5.78 3.53
CA MET A 1 -20.32 -4.89 3.06
C MET A 1 -19.50 -5.69 2.06
N LYS A 2 -18.74 -5.08 1.14
CA LYS A 2 -18.01 -5.78 0.06
C LYS A 2 -16.55 -6.12 0.40
N ASN A 3 -16.12 -5.84 1.64
CA ASN A 3 -14.73 -5.93 2.09
C ASN A 3 -14.43 -7.19 2.94
N GLU A 4 -15.38 -8.11 3.05
CA GLU A 4 -15.23 -9.38 3.79
C GLU A 4 -14.91 -10.56 2.84
N ASP A 5 -14.86 -10.30 1.53
CA ASP A 5 -14.61 -11.28 0.47
C ASP A 5 -13.21 -11.07 -0.15
N PRO A 6 -12.61 -12.12 -0.75
CA PRO A 6 -13.09 -13.50 -0.76
C PRO A 6 -12.74 -14.26 0.53
N GLU A 7 -13.53 -15.29 0.84
CA GLU A 7 -13.14 -16.31 1.83
C GLU A 7 -11.85 -17.02 1.39
N ARG A 8 -10.94 -17.24 2.33
CA ARG A 8 -9.63 -17.87 2.07
C ARG A 8 -9.09 -18.58 3.31
N THR A 9 -8.28 -19.60 3.08
CA THR A 9 -7.50 -20.25 4.15
C THR A 9 -6.33 -19.36 4.56
N VAL A 10 -6.17 -19.11 5.84
CA VAL A 10 -5.03 -18.36 6.40
C VAL A 10 -4.30 -19.23 7.44
N PHE A 11 -2.98 -19.25 7.33
CA PHE A 11 -2.05 -19.91 8.23
C PHE A 11 -1.43 -18.85 9.14
N LEU A 12 -1.57 -18.99 10.45
CA LEU A 12 -1.05 -18.04 11.42
C LEU A 12 0.00 -18.71 12.28
N ASN A 13 1.11 -17.99 12.50
CA ASN A 13 2.11 -18.34 13.50
C ASN A 13 1.45 -18.56 14.85
N ASP A 14 2.06 -19.37 15.71
CA ASP A 14 1.53 -19.53 17.06
C ASP A 14 1.67 -18.20 17.83
N TYR A 15 0.57 -17.77 18.47
CA TYR A 15 0.48 -16.54 19.24
C TYR A 15 -0.39 -16.74 20.49
N THR A 16 -0.30 -15.78 21.39
CA THR A 16 -1.18 -15.63 22.54
C THR A 16 -1.91 -14.31 22.42
N ILE A 17 -3.17 -14.27 22.83
CA ILE A 17 -4.00 -13.06 22.84
C ILE A 17 -4.63 -12.90 24.22
N ASP A 18 -4.81 -11.65 24.64
CA ASP A 18 -5.42 -11.34 25.92
C ASP A 18 -6.82 -11.95 26.00
N LYS A 19 -7.09 -12.59 27.14
CA LYS A 19 -8.37 -13.24 27.42
C LYS A 19 -9.54 -12.25 27.42
N TYR A 20 -9.27 -11.01 27.81
CA TYR A 20 -10.23 -9.91 27.98
C TYR A 20 -9.69 -8.67 27.27
N GLU A 21 -10.57 -7.71 26.97
CA GLU A 21 -10.18 -6.35 26.60
C GLU A 21 -9.34 -5.72 27.71
N VAL A 22 -8.43 -4.80 27.35
CA VAL A 22 -7.65 -4.05 28.35
C VAL A 22 -8.60 -3.21 29.19
N THR A 23 -8.50 -3.28 30.52
CA THR A 23 -9.40 -2.54 31.41
C THR A 23 -8.87 -1.15 31.76
N TYR A 24 -9.76 -0.26 32.23
CA TYR A 24 -9.33 1.05 32.76
C TYR A 24 -8.32 0.94 33.90
N LEU A 25 -8.43 -0.08 34.77
CA LEU A 25 -7.45 -0.30 35.84
C LEU A 25 -6.06 -0.63 35.29
N GLN A 26 -6.00 -1.46 34.25
CA GLN A 26 -4.74 -1.83 33.60
C GLN A 26 -4.14 -0.64 32.84
N HIS A 27 -4.94 0.05 32.04
CA HIS A 27 -4.51 1.22 31.26
C HIS A 27 -4.01 2.37 32.16
N ARG A 28 -4.67 2.61 33.31
CA ARG A 28 -4.21 3.60 34.31
C ARG A 28 -2.76 3.37 34.75
N ALA A 29 -2.30 2.12 34.85
CA ALA A 29 -0.91 1.83 35.20
C ALA A 29 0.09 2.31 34.13
N CYS A 30 -0.29 2.26 32.85
CA CYS A 30 0.52 2.81 31.75
C CYS A 30 0.57 4.35 31.80
N VAL A 31 -0.58 4.98 32.09
CA VAL A 31 -0.68 6.43 32.27
C VAL A 31 0.18 6.90 33.45
N GLU A 32 0.11 6.21 34.59
CA GLU A 32 0.91 6.52 35.77
C GLU A 32 2.42 6.32 35.52
N ALA A 33 2.79 5.42 34.61
CA ALA A 33 4.16 5.24 34.14
C ALA A 33 4.60 6.31 33.12
N GLY A 34 3.71 7.19 32.67
CA GLY A 34 3.99 8.22 31.67
C GLY A 34 4.15 7.67 30.24
N ALA A 35 3.68 6.45 29.98
CA ALA A 35 3.79 5.77 28.69
C ALA A 35 2.52 5.86 27.84
N CYS A 36 1.38 6.20 28.43
CA CYS A 36 0.08 6.34 27.75
C CYS A 36 -0.59 7.68 28.11
N ASP A 37 -1.46 8.15 27.23
CA ASP A 37 -2.29 9.33 27.45
C ASP A 37 -3.53 9.00 28.30
N VAL A 38 -4.11 9.99 28.99
CA VAL A 38 -5.37 9.78 29.71
C VAL A 38 -6.51 9.63 28.70
N PRO A 39 -7.32 8.55 28.70
CA PRO A 39 -8.41 8.38 27.76
C PRO A 39 -9.40 9.55 27.83
N GLY A 40 -9.68 10.17 26.68
CA GLY A 40 -10.48 11.39 26.61
C GLY A 40 -11.99 11.17 26.74
N ARG A 41 -12.48 9.94 26.52
CA ARG A 41 -13.91 9.59 26.47
C ARG A 41 -14.16 8.20 27.04
N GLY A 42 -15.40 7.91 27.42
CA GLY A 42 -15.82 6.58 27.92
C GLY A 42 -16.15 6.56 29.42
N VAL A 43 -16.62 5.41 29.90
CA VAL A 43 -17.02 5.22 31.30
C VAL A 43 -15.86 4.60 32.08
N ALA A 44 -15.10 5.44 32.80
CA ALA A 44 -13.89 5.05 33.53
C ALA A 44 -14.17 4.23 34.80
N LEU A 45 -14.59 2.98 34.63
CA LEU A 45 -14.79 2.00 35.69
C LEU A 45 -13.71 0.93 35.62
N ASP A 46 -13.06 0.63 36.74
CA ASP A 46 -11.81 -0.15 36.81
C ASP A 46 -11.83 -1.49 36.05
N ASN A 47 -12.94 -2.25 36.09
CA ASN A 47 -13.06 -3.57 35.46
C ASN A 47 -13.79 -3.54 34.09
N HIS A 48 -14.11 -2.36 33.57
CA HIS A 48 -14.67 -2.19 32.24
C HIS A 48 -13.52 -2.04 31.22
N PRO A 49 -13.76 -2.39 29.95
CA PRO A 49 -12.78 -2.13 28.89
C PRO A 49 -12.46 -0.64 28.84
N VAL A 50 -11.18 -0.31 28.69
CA VAL A 50 -10.77 1.04 28.34
C VAL A 50 -11.33 1.38 26.97
N SER A 51 -11.84 2.60 26.81
CA SER A 51 -12.40 3.07 25.56
C SER A 51 -12.07 4.55 25.34
N GLY A 52 -12.34 5.08 24.15
CA GLY A 52 -11.96 6.45 23.81
C GLY A 52 -10.46 6.61 23.63
N VAL A 53 -9.80 5.58 23.09
CA VAL A 53 -8.35 5.50 22.93
C VAL A 53 -8.00 5.48 21.46
N ALA A 54 -7.08 6.36 21.03
CA ALA A 54 -6.55 6.38 19.67
C ALA A 54 -5.66 5.15 19.42
N TRP A 55 -5.50 4.74 18.16
CA TRP A 55 -4.70 3.56 17.79
C TRP A 55 -3.26 3.65 18.32
N ALA A 56 -2.66 4.84 18.26
CA ALA A 56 -1.29 5.06 18.71
C ALA A 56 -1.13 4.82 20.23
N ASP A 57 -2.10 5.25 21.04
CA ASP A 57 -2.08 5.02 22.50
C ASP A 57 -2.38 3.55 22.85
N ALA A 58 -3.29 2.91 22.12
CA ALA A 58 -3.53 1.47 22.24
C ALA A 58 -2.25 0.65 21.94
N ASN A 59 -1.55 1.00 20.87
CA ASN A 59 -0.29 0.38 20.51
C ASN A 59 0.82 0.68 21.53
N ALA A 60 0.91 1.93 22.02
CA ALA A 60 1.86 2.33 23.07
C ALA A 60 1.64 1.53 24.37
N TYR A 61 0.39 1.33 24.79
CA TYR A 61 0.06 0.46 25.92
C TYR A 61 0.58 -0.96 25.71
N CYS A 62 0.28 -1.57 24.56
CA CYS A 62 0.69 -2.94 24.31
C CYS A 62 2.22 -3.05 24.33
N GLN A 63 2.93 -2.12 23.70
CA GLN A 63 4.40 -2.07 23.71
C GLN A 63 4.96 -1.90 25.13
N TRP A 64 4.40 -0.99 25.94
CA TRP A 64 4.76 -0.80 27.34
C TRP A 64 4.57 -2.07 28.18
N ALA A 65 3.50 -2.82 27.90
CA ALA A 65 3.22 -4.11 28.54
C ALA A 65 4.11 -5.26 28.04
N GLY A 66 5.00 -5.02 27.07
CA GLY A 66 5.83 -6.07 26.44
C GLY A 66 5.04 -6.97 25.49
N LEU A 67 3.98 -6.43 24.89
CA LEU A 67 3.03 -7.05 23.99
C LEU A 67 2.95 -6.24 22.67
N ARG A 68 2.01 -6.60 21.79
CA ARG A 68 1.63 -5.84 20.59
C ARG A 68 0.12 -5.87 20.39
N LEU A 69 -0.42 -5.07 19.48
CA LEU A 69 -1.78 -5.30 18.99
C LEU A 69 -1.84 -6.62 18.20
N PRO A 70 -2.96 -7.38 18.25
CA PRO A 70 -3.17 -8.53 17.37
C PRO A 70 -3.27 -8.07 15.91
N THR A 71 -2.93 -8.95 14.98
CA THR A 71 -3.32 -8.75 13.57
C THR A 71 -4.82 -8.98 13.41
N GLU A 72 -5.41 -8.48 12.32
CA GLU A 72 -6.81 -8.74 11.99
C GLU A 72 -7.10 -10.25 11.90
N ALA A 73 -6.21 -11.00 11.27
CA ALA A 73 -6.35 -12.43 11.10
C ALA A 73 -6.23 -13.18 12.44
N GLU A 74 -5.31 -12.77 13.31
CA GLU A 74 -5.18 -13.30 14.66
C GLU A 74 -6.43 -13.01 15.50
N TRP A 75 -6.99 -11.81 15.40
CA TRP A 75 -8.22 -11.46 16.08
C TRP A 75 -9.38 -12.34 15.60
N GLU A 76 -9.55 -12.50 14.29
CA GLU A 76 -10.64 -13.29 13.72
C GLU A 76 -10.52 -14.78 14.10
N LYS A 77 -9.32 -15.37 14.01
CA LYS A 77 -9.08 -16.75 14.45
C LYS A 77 -9.37 -16.91 15.93
N ALA A 78 -8.93 -15.97 16.78
CA ALA A 78 -9.22 -15.97 18.21
C ALA A 78 -10.73 -15.94 18.50
N ALA A 79 -11.51 -15.24 17.66
CA ALA A 79 -12.96 -15.14 17.78
C ALA A 79 -13.68 -16.42 17.31
N ARG A 80 -13.35 -16.93 16.12
CA ARG A 80 -14.18 -17.94 15.43
C ARG A 80 -13.63 -19.36 15.41
N GLY A 81 -12.35 -19.57 15.75
CA GLY A 81 -11.73 -20.88 15.62
C GLY A 81 -11.46 -21.27 14.16
N THR A 82 -11.43 -22.58 13.90
CA THR A 82 -11.19 -23.16 12.55
C THR A 82 -12.45 -23.70 11.89
N ASP A 83 -13.62 -23.57 12.53
CA ASP A 83 -14.92 -24.11 12.09
C ASP A 83 -15.87 -23.00 11.58
N ALA A 84 -15.30 -21.86 11.19
CA ALA A 84 -15.95 -20.80 10.43
C ALA A 84 -17.17 -20.11 11.10
N ARG A 85 -17.25 -20.08 12.43
CA ARG A 85 -18.41 -19.54 13.17
C ARG A 85 -18.75 -18.07 12.86
N ASP A 86 -20.03 -17.77 12.72
CA ASP A 86 -20.57 -16.41 12.55
C ASP A 86 -20.31 -15.51 13.77
N TYR A 87 -20.42 -16.08 14.98
CA TYR A 87 -20.18 -15.44 16.26
C TYR A 87 -19.25 -16.31 17.10
N PRO A 88 -18.57 -15.76 18.15
CA PRO A 88 -17.61 -16.54 18.93
C PRO A 88 -18.18 -17.85 19.51
N TRP A 89 -19.48 -17.85 19.83
CA TRP A 89 -20.20 -19.00 20.37
C TRP A 89 -20.84 -19.93 19.32
N GLY A 90 -20.75 -19.62 18.03
CA GLY A 90 -21.39 -20.40 16.95
C GLY A 90 -22.31 -19.53 16.08
N GLU A 91 -23.50 -20.04 15.79
CA GLU A 91 -24.48 -19.37 14.94
C GLU A 91 -25.54 -18.62 15.76
N GLY A 92 -26.12 -17.58 15.15
CA GLY A 92 -27.25 -16.84 15.72
C GLY A 92 -26.86 -15.84 16.80
N ILE A 93 -27.38 -14.62 16.67
CA ILE A 93 -27.17 -13.57 17.66
C ILE A 93 -27.97 -13.87 18.93
N ASP A 94 -27.32 -13.70 20.09
CA ASP A 94 -27.90 -13.99 21.42
C ASP A 94 -27.60 -12.83 22.37
N LYS A 95 -28.64 -12.26 22.99
CA LYS A 95 -28.52 -11.13 23.93
C LYS A 95 -27.88 -11.50 25.26
N ASP A 96 -27.87 -12.78 25.61
CA ASP A 96 -27.28 -13.26 26.87
C ASP A 96 -25.80 -13.64 26.71
N ARG A 97 -25.22 -13.39 25.52
CA ARG A 97 -23.84 -13.77 25.17
C ARG A 97 -22.93 -12.60 24.81
N ALA A 98 -23.48 -11.40 24.63
CA ALA A 98 -22.71 -10.21 24.28
C ALA A 98 -23.41 -8.93 24.73
N ASN A 99 -22.64 -7.86 24.93
CA ASN A 99 -23.17 -6.53 25.16
C ASN A 99 -23.32 -5.78 23.83
N TYR A 100 -24.56 -5.57 23.34
CA TYR A 100 -24.84 -4.86 22.08
C TYR A 100 -26.24 -4.23 22.06
N GLN A 101 -26.50 -3.36 21.08
CA GLN A 101 -27.77 -2.61 20.94
C GLN A 101 -28.23 -1.88 22.22
N THR A 102 -27.27 -1.38 23.00
CA THR A 102 -27.54 -0.58 24.20
C THR A 102 -27.95 0.84 23.83
N ARG A 103 -28.91 1.39 24.59
CA ARG A 103 -29.48 2.73 24.33
C ARG A 103 -28.51 3.87 24.64
N GLU A 104 -27.60 3.62 25.59
CA GLU A 104 -26.44 4.43 25.93
C GLU A 104 -25.23 3.47 25.85
N PRO A 105 -24.05 3.87 25.32
CA PRO A 105 -22.88 3.01 25.14
C PRO A 105 -22.21 2.68 26.48
N VAL A 106 -22.93 1.97 27.34
CA VAL A 106 -22.45 1.52 28.64
C VAL A 106 -21.81 0.15 28.41
N THR A 107 -20.50 0.11 28.51
CA THR A 107 -19.73 -1.13 28.54
C THR A 107 -20.12 -1.94 29.78
N THR A 108 -19.89 -3.24 29.75
CA THR A 108 -20.01 -4.13 30.90
C THR A 108 -18.62 -4.51 31.40
N PRO A 109 -18.47 -4.94 32.67
CA PRO A 109 -17.21 -5.51 33.12
C PRO A 109 -16.77 -6.65 32.20
N VAL A 110 -15.47 -6.73 31.92
CA VAL A 110 -14.93 -7.81 31.08
C VAL A 110 -15.28 -9.18 31.67
N GLY A 111 -15.64 -10.12 30.80
CA GLY A 111 -16.05 -11.47 31.18
C GLY A 111 -17.48 -11.60 31.71
N SER A 112 -18.32 -10.56 31.62
CA SER A 112 -19.73 -10.60 32.07
C SER A 112 -20.60 -11.62 31.32
N TYR A 113 -20.16 -12.07 30.14
CA TYR A 113 -20.88 -13.01 29.29
C TYR A 113 -20.14 -14.36 29.20
N PRO A 114 -20.25 -15.24 30.22
CA PRO A 114 -19.51 -16.51 30.25
C PRO A 114 -19.96 -17.54 29.20
N HIS A 115 -21.08 -17.29 28.52
CA HIS A 115 -21.58 -18.11 27.41
C HIS A 115 -21.26 -17.53 26.02
N GLY A 116 -20.62 -16.36 25.97
CA GLY A 116 -20.15 -15.70 24.75
C GLY A 116 -18.70 -15.99 24.40
N VAL A 117 -18.08 -16.96 25.06
CA VAL A 117 -16.64 -17.25 24.98
C VAL A 117 -16.30 -17.92 23.65
N SER A 118 -15.20 -17.49 23.03
CA SER A 118 -14.69 -18.08 21.80
C SER A 118 -14.19 -19.53 22.01
N PRO A 119 -13.95 -20.29 20.92
CA PRO A 119 -13.40 -21.65 21.02
C PRO A 119 -12.05 -21.73 21.75
N TYR A 120 -11.31 -20.63 21.77
CA TYR A 120 -10.00 -20.51 22.42
C TYR A 120 -10.07 -19.91 23.83
N GLY A 121 -11.26 -19.69 24.38
CA GLY A 121 -11.42 -19.18 25.75
C GLY A 121 -11.35 -17.66 25.86
N VAL A 122 -11.42 -16.94 24.74
CA VAL A 122 -11.34 -15.48 24.70
C VAL A 122 -12.74 -14.89 24.87
N HIS A 123 -12.88 -13.94 25.80
CA HIS A 123 -14.15 -13.31 26.14
C HIS A 123 -14.35 -12.02 25.36
N ASP A 124 -15.63 -11.64 25.24
CA ASP A 124 -16.08 -10.34 24.73
C ASP A 124 -15.58 -10.02 23.31
N MET A 125 -15.26 -11.05 22.51
CA MET A 125 -14.90 -10.90 21.08
C MET A 125 -16.08 -10.40 20.22
N ALA A 126 -17.27 -10.23 20.80
CA ALA A 126 -18.46 -9.70 20.14
C ALA A 126 -19.14 -8.69 21.07
N GLY A 127 -19.22 -7.43 20.64
CA GLY A 127 -19.84 -6.35 21.39
C GLY A 127 -18.90 -5.67 22.38
N ASN A 128 -19.47 -5.01 23.40
CA ASN A 128 -18.77 -4.22 24.41
C ASN A 128 -18.00 -3.01 23.82
N VAL A 129 -16.78 -3.17 23.31
CA VAL A 129 -16.08 -2.13 22.51
C VAL A 129 -15.57 -2.69 21.19
N TRP A 130 -15.51 -1.83 20.17
CA TRP A 130 -14.71 -2.11 19.00
C TRP A 130 -13.24 -2.22 19.42
N GLU A 131 -12.50 -3.12 18.80
CA GLU A 131 -11.11 -3.37 19.17
C GLU A 131 -10.15 -3.01 18.03
N TRP A 132 -9.20 -2.12 18.32
CA TRP A 132 -8.07 -1.86 17.42
C TRP A 132 -7.24 -3.12 17.17
N VAL A 133 -6.86 -3.33 15.92
CA VAL A 133 -5.85 -4.32 15.50
C VAL A 133 -4.65 -3.63 14.86
N GLY A 134 -3.55 -4.34 14.62
CA GLY A 134 -2.32 -3.78 14.07
C GLY A 134 -2.42 -3.29 12.62
N ASP A 135 -3.35 -3.84 11.86
CA ASP A 135 -3.46 -3.65 10.40
C ASP A 135 -4.01 -2.29 9.96
N TRP A 136 -3.48 -1.80 8.84
CA TRP A 136 -4.11 -0.73 8.06
C TRP A 136 -5.29 -1.27 7.26
N TYR A 137 -6.31 -0.43 7.06
CA TYR A 137 -7.48 -0.81 6.29
C TYR A 137 -7.24 -0.64 4.78
N HIS A 138 -7.33 -1.75 4.05
CA HIS A 138 -7.42 -1.77 2.60
C HIS A 138 -8.60 -2.64 2.17
N GLU A 139 -9.39 -2.16 1.20
CA GLU A 139 -10.62 -2.85 0.76
C GLU A 139 -10.32 -4.21 0.11
N ASP A 140 -9.20 -4.32 -0.59
CA ASP A 140 -8.77 -5.49 -1.35
C ASP A 140 -7.71 -6.36 -0.64
N ALA A 141 -7.44 -6.08 0.65
CA ALA A 141 -6.41 -6.77 1.44
C ALA A 141 -6.57 -8.30 1.41
N TYR A 142 -7.80 -8.82 1.42
CA TYR A 142 -8.08 -10.26 1.42
C TYR A 142 -7.65 -10.91 0.09
N ALA A 143 -7.82 -10.21 -1.03
CA ALA A 143 -7.40 -10.68 -2.35
C ALA A 143 -5.90 -10.51 -2.62
N LYS A 144 -5.24 -9.55 -1.96
CA LYS A 144 -3.87 -9.11 -2.27
C LYS A 144 -2.81 -9.47 -1.23
N SER A 145 -3.16 -10.13 -0.13
CA SER A 145 -2.20 -10.50 0.93
C SER A 145 -1.82 -11.98 0.91
N SER A 146 -0.69 -12.29 1.54
CA SER A 146 -0.25 -13.66 1.80
C SER A 146 -1.32 -14.45 2.55
N GLN A 147 -1.31 -15.78 2.38
CA GLN A 147 -2.07 -16.67 3.25
C GLN A 147 -1.29 -17.02 4.53
N PHE A 148 -0.03 -16.60 4.68
CA PHE A 148 0.82 -16.91 5.82
C PHE A 148 1.09 -15.64 6.63
N ASP A 149 0.62 -15.63 7.88
CA ASP A 149 0.68 -14.53 8.83
C ASP A 149 0.40 -13.15 8.17
N PRO A 150 -0.76 -12.99 7.49
CA PRO A 150 -1.05 -11.77 6.75
C PRO A 150 -1.08 -10.57 7.70
N ILE A 151 -0.23 -9.61 7.41
CA ILE A 151 -0.22 -8.28 8.00
C ILE A 151 -0.26 -7.30 6.86
N TRP A 152 -1.13 -6.30 6.97
CA TRP A 152 -1.13 -5.18 6.05
C TRP A 152 -0.55 -3.93 6.71
N ASP A 153 0.73 -3.69 6.45
CA ASP A 153 1.53 -2.64 7.07
C ASP A 153 1.71 -1.38 6.20
N THR A 154 1.33 -1.44 4.91
CA THR A 154 1.28 -0.28 4.00
C THR A 154 0.42 0.84 4.60
N PRO A 155 1.02 1.99 4.95
CA PRO A 155 0.29 3.09 5.55
C PRO A 155 -0.86 3.59 4.69
N GLU A 156 -1.99 3.88 5.33
CA GLU A 156 -3.21 4.38 4.70
C GLU A 156 -3.92 5.37 5.63
N ASP A 157 -5.03 5.97 5.22
CA ASP A 157 -5.76 6.92 6.07
C ASP A 157 -6.44 6.25 7.28
N HIS A 158 -6.77 4.96 7.20
CA HIS A 158 -7.62 4.26 8.17
C HIS A 158 -7.00 2.98 8.74
N ARG A 159 -7.34 2.67 10.00
CA ARG A 159 -6.97 1.46 10.73
C ARG A 159 -8.19 0.57 10.95
N ILE A 160 -7.96 -0.73 11.05
CA ILE A 160 -9.03 -1.73 11.21
C ILE A 160 -9.47 -1.83 12.67
N VAL A 161 -10.77 -2.04 12.86
CA VAL A 161 -11.37 -2.44 14.14
C VAL A 161 -12.31 -3.64 13.97
N ARG A 162 -12.38 -4.49 14.99
CA ARG A 162 -13.17 -5.74 14.96
C ARG A 162 -14.10 -5.87 16.18
N GLY A 163 -15.05 -6.81 16.09
CA GLY A 163 -15.90 -7.24 17.21
C GLY A 163 -17.23 -6.51 17.41
N GLY A 164 -17.41 -5.31 16.86
CA GLY A 164 -18.57 -4.48 17.18
C GLY A 164 -18.45 -3.85 18.58
N SER A 165 -19.48 -3.15 19.03
CA SER A 165 -19.50 -2.52 20.35
C SER A 165 -20.87 -2.65 21.02
N ALA A 166 -20.99 -2.16 22.25
CA ALA A 166 -22.25 -2.04 22.97
C ALA A 166 -23.32 -1.28 22.17
N HIS A 167 -22.95 -0.41 21.23
CA HIS A 167 -23.88 0.37 20.41
C HIS A 167 -24.19 -0.29 19.04
N SER A 168 -23.44 -1.34 18.68
CA SER A 168 -23.56 -1.99 17.37
C SER A 168 -24.83 -2.85 17.29
N GLY A 169 -25.38 -2.98 16.08
CA GLY A 169 -26.45 -3.91 15.78
C GLY A 169 -25.95 -5.36 15.74
N GLY A 170 -26.81 -6.33 16.08
CA GLY A 170 -26.42 -7.76 16.14
C GLY A 170 -25.58 -8.27 14.96
N PRO A 171 -25.97 -8.04 13.69
CA PRO A 171 -25.19 -8.51 12.54
C PRO A 171 -23.77 -7.93 12.43
N VAL A 172 -23.53 -6.75 13.01
CA VAL A 172 -22.21 -6.07 13.00
C VAL A 172 -21.23 -6.73 13.99
N LEU A 173 -21.72 -7.60 14.88
CA LEU A 173 -20.91 -8.35 15.83
C LEU A 173 -20.35 -9.65 15.23
N SER A 174 -20.55 -9.91 13.93
CA SER A 174 -20.02 -11.13 13.33
C SER A 174 -18.50 -11.16 13.45
N THR A 175 -17.94 -12.37 13.54
CA THR A 175 -16.49 -12.59 13.59
C THR A 175 -15.80 -12.07 12.32
N THR A 176 -16.51 -11.95 11.20
CA THR A 176 -16.00 -11.47 9.91
C THR A 176 -16.15 -9.96 9.71
N THR A 177 -17.00 -9.27 10.48
CA THR A 177 -17.31 -7.86 10.23
C THR A 177 -16.07 -6.98 10.40
N ARG A 178 -15.65 -6.34 9.31
CA ARG A 178 -14.50 -5.41 9.28
C ARG A 178 -15.00 -3.98 9.24
N TRP A 179 -14.65 -3.20 10.26
CA TRP A 179 -14.87 -1.75 10.25
C TRP A 179 -13.52 -1.05 10.29
N HIS A 180 -13.50 0.23 9.91
CA HIS A 180 -12.30 1.05 9.95
C HIS A 180 -12.58 2.48 10.41
N GLY A 181 -11.58 3.12 10.98
CA GLY A 181 -11.62 4.52 11.41
C GLY A 181 -10.25 5.18 11.22
N LYS A 182 -10.16 6.49 11.40
CA LYS A 182 -8.84 7.14 11.43
C LYS A 182 -8.10 6.67 12.66
N GLY A 183 -6.78 6.48 12.56
CA GLY A 183 -5.98 6.09 13.72
C GLY A 183 -6.04 7.07 14.90
N THR A 184 -6.46 8.32 14.64
CA THR A 184 -6.68 9.38 15.64
C THR A 184 -8.09 9.38 16.25
N ASP A 185 -8.97 8.46 15.87
CA ASP A 185 -10.34 8.43 16.40
C ASP A 185 -10.37 7.92 17.85
N GLU A 186 -11.00 8.71 18.73
CA GLU A 186 -11.12 8.43 20.17
C GLU A 186 -12.58 8.25 20.59
N THR A 187 -13.34 7.44 19.85
CA THR A 187 -14.77 7.27 20.12
C THR A 187 -15.02 6.46 21.42
N PRO A 188 -16.08 6.74 22.20
CA PRO A 188 -16.27 6.14 23.52
C PRO A 188 -16.60 4.64 23.51
N TRP A 189 -16.73 4.05 22.32
CA TRP A 189 -17.00 2.63 22.08
C TRP A 189 -15.82 1.93 21.39
N LEU A 190 -14.63 2.54 21.40
CA LEU A 190 -13.43 2.04 20.76
C LEU A 190 -12.32 1.84 21.79
N GLY A 191 -11.90 0.59 21.95
CA GLY A 191 -10.84 0.14 22.84
C GLY A 191 -9.94 -0.86 22.12
N PHE A 192 -9.35 -1.80 22.85
CA PHE A 192 -8.40 -2.76 22.29
C PHE A 192 -8.09 -3.92 23.25
N ARG A 193 -7.39 -4.92 22.72
CA ARG A 193 -6.71 -5.98 23.48
C ARG A 193 -5.31 -6.20 22.92
N CYS A 194 -4.42 -6.81 23.69
CA CYS A 194 -3.06 -7.10 23.22
C CYS A 194 -2.88 -8.58 22.86
N ALA A 195 -1.80 -8.86 22.14
CA ALA A 195 -1.32 -10.16 21.75
C ALA A 195 0.21 -10.22 21.87
N ARG A 196 0.75 -11.44 21.78
CA ARG A 196 2.19 -11.70 21.76
C ARG A 196 2.48 -12.98 21.00
N ASP A 197 3.55 -12.97 20.24
CA ASP A 197 4.10 -14.16 19.59
C ASP A 197 4.38 -15.27 20.62
N ALA A 198 4.15 -16.53 20.23
CA ALA A 198 4.51 -17.67 21.05
C ALA A 198 6.01 -17.97 20.94
N ALA A 199 6.69 -18.10 22.08
CA ALA A 199 8.08 -18.55 22.10
C ALA A 199 8.17 -20.03 21.71
N GLY A 200 8.89 -20.34 20.63
CA GLY A 200 9.11 -21.72 20.17
C GLY A 200 7.90 -22.40 19.53
N GLY A 201 6.89 -21.63 19.10
CA GLY A 201 5.76 -22.14 18.34
C GLY A 201 6.02 -22.23 16.84
N THR A 202 5.06 -22.79 16.10
CA THR A 202 5.12 -22.92 14.64
C THR A 202 5.29 -21.56 13.98
N ARG A 203 6.26 -21.44 13.08
CA ARG A 203 6.47 -20.27 12.25
C ARG A 203 6.36 -20.65 10.79
N TYR A 204 5.62 -19.86 10.03
CA TYR A 204 5.43 -20.07 8.61
C TYR A 204 6.49 -19.30 7.80
N PRO A 205 6.80 -19.77 6.59
CA PRO A 205 7.85 -19.17 5.80
C PRO A 205 7.48 -17.74 5.39
N HIS A 206 8.40 -16.80 5.58
CA HIS A 206 8.29 -15.44 5.07
C HIS A 206 9.45 -15.17 4.09
N VAL A 207 9.16 -14.42 3.03
CA VAL A 207 10.14 -14.09 2.00
C VAL A 207 10.98 -12.90 2.47
N LEU A 208 12.27 -13.14 2.72
CA LEU A 208 13.19 -12.12 3.23
C LEU A 208 13.61 -11.09 2.17
N SER A 209 13.60 -11.47 0.90
CA SER A 209 13.81 -10.56 -0.23
C SER A 209 13.32 -11.17 -1.53
N SER A 210 12.88 -10.31 -2.45
CA SER A 210 12.59 -10.64 -3.83
C SER A 210 13.17 -9.56 -4.74
N THR A 211 13.89 -9.97 -5.78
CA THR A 211 14.42 -9.04 -6.78
C THR A 211 14.09 -9.56 -8.16
N ALA A 212 13.47 -8.73 -8.99
CA ALA A 212 13.39 -8.91 -10.43
C ALA A 212 14.16 -7.79 -11.11
N GLU A 213 14.96 -8.12 -12.12
CA GLU A 213 15.51 -7.10 -13.01
C GLU A 213 14.33 -6.49 -13.80
N GLY A 214 14.19 -5.17 -13.76
CA GLY A 214 13.12 -4.47 -14.46
C GLY A 214 13.19 -4.70 -15.97
N PHE A 215 12.04 -4.72 -16.63
CA PHE A 215 11.95 -4.89 -18.08
C PHE A 215 11.66 -3.56 -18.75
N LEU A 216 12.11 -3.43 -20.01
CA LEU A 216 11.55 -2.46 -20.94
C LEU A 216 10.50 -3.17 -21.80
N VAL A 217 9.37 -2.52 -22.05
CA VAL A 217 8.33 -3.05 -22.94
C VAL A 217 8.92 -3.47 -24.29
N ASP A 218 8.46 -4.60 -24.81
CA ASP A 218 8.84 -5.18 -26.11
C ASP A 218 10.34 -5.49 -26.27
N GLN A 219 11.10 -5.46 -25.17
CA GLN A 219 12.51 -5.84 -25.17
C GLN A 219 12.72 -7.20 -24.49
N PRO A 220 13.70 -8.00 -24.93
CA PRO A 220 14.11 -9.20 -24.20
C PRO A 220 14.68 -8.80 -22.84
N GLY A 221 14.15 -9.38 -21.77
CA GLY A 221 14.68 -9.22 -20.42
C GLY A 221 14.84 -10.57 -19.72
N ARG A 222 15.49 -10.52 -18.55
CA ARG A 222 15.74 -11.69 -17.71
C ARG A 222 14.94 -11.53 -16.42
N LEU A 223 13.95 -12.40 -16.24
CA LEU A 223 13.26 -12.50 -14.98
C LEU A 223 14.13 -13.37 -14.09
N VAL A 224 14.69 -12.77 -13.05
CA VAL A 224 15.27 -13.49 -11.92
C VAL A 224 14.29 -13.29 -10.77
N ALA A 225 13.98 -14.36 -10.05
CA ALA A 225 13.23 -14.29 -8.82
C ALA A 225 14.03 -15.07 -7.78
N GLU A 226 14.42 -14.39 -6.72
CA GLU A 226 15.14 -14.97 -5.60
C GLU A 226 14.27 -14.83 -4.37
N MET A 227 14.29 -15.84 -3.51
CA MET A 227 13.63 -15.81 -2.21
C MET A 227 14.47 -16.58 -1.21
N GLU A 228 14.35 -16.19 0.04
CA GLU A 228 14.89 -16.94 1.16
C GLU A 228 13.75 -17.18 2.14
N LEU A 229 13.63 -18.42 2.59
CA LEU A 229 12.68 -18.79 3.61
C LEU A 229 13.39 -18.82 4.95
N ALA A 230 12.82 -18.12 5.93
CA ALA A 230 13.35 -18.10 7.29
C ALA A 230 13.32 -19.48 7.97
N GLU A 231 12.45 -20.39 7.51
CA GLU A 231 12.38 -21.78 7.94
C GLU A 231 12.20 -22.68 6.71
N ALA A 232 12.85 -23.85 6.69
CA ALA A 232 12.76 -24.77 5.56
C ALA A 232 11.30 -25.21 5.32
N LEU A 233 10.90 -25.42 4.05
CA LEU A 233 9.53 -25.83 3.71
C LEU A 233 9.07 -27.15 4.33
N ASP A 234 9.96 -27.92 4.96
CA ASP A 234 9.64 -28.64 6.19
C ASP A 234 10.86 -29.39 6.77
N GLU A 235 10.77 -29.79 8.04
CA GLU A 235 11.35 -31.05 8.55
C GLU A 235 10.33 -32.24 8.45
N GLY A 236 9.05 -32.01 8.11
CA GLY A 236 7.91 -32.94 8.07
C GLY A 236 7.08 -33.16 6.76
N GLY A 237 7.40 -32.54 5.61
CA GLY A 237 6.76 -32.69 4.30
C GLY A 237 5.39 -32.03 4.01
N LEU A 238 4.98 -30.96 4.70
CA LEU A 238 3.65 -30.30 4.63
C LEU A 238 3.39 -29.45 3.37
N PHE A 239 4.44 -28.93 2.73
CA PHE A 239 4.32 -28.05 1.57
C PHE A 239 5.24 -28.46 0.41
N THR A 240 4.80 -28.19 -0.82
CA THR A 240 5.56 -28.48 -2.04
C THR A 240 6.55 -27.37 -2.40
N GLN A 241 7.35 -27.61 -3.44
CA GLN A 241 8.30 -26.64 -3.99
C GLN A 241 7.60 -25.34 -4.43
N PRO A 242 8.17 -24.15 -4.15
CA PRO A 242 7.59 -22.87 -4.55
C PRO A 242 7.52 -22.72 -6.07
N ARG A 243 6.44 -22.08 -6.53
CA ARG A 243 6.18 -21.78 -7.95
C ARG A 243 5.76 -20.33 -8.12
N LEU A 244 6.41 -19.64 -9.05
CA LEU A 244 6.04 -18.29 -9.46
C LEU A 244 5.06 -18.34 -10.63
N ASP A 245 3.89 -17.72 -10.48
CA ASP A 245 2.93 -17.61 -11.57
C ASP A 245 3.18 -16.34 -12.40
N LEU A 246 3.47 -16.54 -13.68
CA LEU A 246 3.77 -15.47 -14.63
C LEU A 246 2.54 -15.06 -15.46
N LEU A 247 1.38 -15.68 -15.22
CA LEU A 247 0.14 -15.38 -15.95
C LEU A 247 -0.25 -13.90 -15.87
N PRO A 248 -0.10 -13.18 -14.73
CA PRO A 248 -0.42 -11.75 -14.68
C PRO A 248 0.41 -10.90 -15.65
N ALA A 249 1.65 -11.32 -15.96
CA ALA A 249 2.50 -10.69 -16.98
C ALA A 249 2.22 -11.18 -18.42
N GLY A 250 1.12 -11.93 -18.63
CA GLY A 250 0.74 -12.47 -19.94
C GLY A 250 1.51 -13.73 -20.36
N ILE A 251 2.26 -14.35 -19.45
CA ILE A 251 3.08 -15.53 -19.74
C ILE A 251 2.38 -16.76 -19.15
N ALA A 252 1.76 -17.57 -20.00
CA ALA A 252 1.00 -18.76 -19.61
C ALA A 252 1.90 -19.93 -19.15
N THR A 253 2.69 -19.73 -18.10
CA THR A 253 3.59 -20.74 -17.52
C THR A 253 3.89 -20.39 -16.07
N GLN A 254 3.97 -21.40 -15.22
CA GLN A 254 4.54 -21.28 -13.88
C GLN A 254 6.02 -21.64 -13.89
N LEU A 255 6.80 -20.97 -13.05
CA LEU A 255 8.23 -21.22 -12.93
C LEU A 255 8.52 -21.87 -11.58
N ASP A 256 9.01 -23.12 -11.61
CA ASP A 256 9.47 -23.81 -10.41
C ASP A 256 10.70 -23.09 -9.85
N MET A 257 10.69 -22.77 -8.55
CA MET A 257 11.84 -22.16 -7.90
C MET A 257 12.79 -23.24 -7.40
N VAL A 258 14.02 -23.26 -7.90
CA VAL A 258 15.03 -24.27 -7.57
C VAL A 258 15.75 -23.88 -6.28
N GLN A 259 15.87 -24.81 -5.34
CA GLN A 259 16.63 -24.60 -4.11
C GLN A 259 18.12 -24.46 -4.43
N VAL A 260 18.76 -23.42 -3.89
CA VAL A 260 20.19 -23.15 -4.09
C VAL A 260 20.98 -23.64 -2.87
N GLU A 261 20.86 -22.97 -1.71
CA GLU A 261 21.52 -23.33 -0.45
C GLU A 261 20.80 -22.66 0.74
N GLY A 262 20.81 -23.25 1.93
CA GLY A 262 20.35 -22.59 3.18
C GLY A 262 18.89 -22.12 3.22
N GLY A 263 17.98 -22.72 2.44
CA GLY A 263 16.58 -22.26 2.35
C GLY A 263 16.32 -21.18 1.30
N GLN A 264 17.34 -20.84 0.50
CA GLN A 264 17.20 -19.95 -0.66
C GLN A 264 16.68 -20.70 -1.88
N TYR A 265 15.77 -20.07 -2.61
CA TYR A 265 15.21 -20.56 -3.86
C TYR A 265 15.40 -19.50 -4.95
N ARG A 266 15.64 -19.98 -6.17
CA ARG A 266 15.87 -19.13 -7.33
C ARG A 266 15.14 -19.66 -8.54
N ALA A 267 14.53 -18.76 -9.29
CA ALA A 267 13.88 -19.05 -10.54
C ALA A 267 14.35 -18.04 -11.59
N GLU A 268 14.63 -18.51 -12.81
CA GLU A 268 15.11 -17.65 -13.87
C GLU A 268 14.47 -18.00 -15.21
N ARG A 269 14.09 -16.96 -15.98
CA ARG A 269 13.60 -17.12 -17.34
C ARG A 269 13.84 -15.87 -18.20
N SER A 270 14.20 -16.06 -19.46
CA SER A 270 14.12 -14.99 -20.46
C SER A 270 12.68 -14.80 -20.95
N ALA A 271 12.23 -13.55 -21.01
CA ALA A 271 10.88 -13.20 -21.45
C ALA A 271 10.87 -11.87 -22.21
N THR A 272 9.76 -11.61 -22.89
CA THR A 272 9.43 -10.30 -23.45
C THR A 272 8.00 -9.99 -23.04
N ILE A 273 7.81 -8.83 -22.41
CA ILE A 273 6.50 -8.38 -21.93
C ILE A 273 6.08 -7.20 -22.80
N THR A 274 4.85 -7.25 -23.30
CA THR A 274 4.35 -6.34 -24.34
C THR A 274 3.59 -5.14 -23.79
N ARG A 275 3.49 -5.02 -22.46
CA ARG A 275 2.74 -3.96 -21.78
C ARG A 275 3.54 -3.44 -20.61
N SER A 276 3.53 -2.11 -20.44
CA SER A 276 4.10 -1.45 -19.28
C SER A 276 3.17 -1.63 -18.09
N GLY A 277 3.72 -1.67 -16.90
CA GLY A 277 2.96 -1.78 -15.66
C GLY A 277 3.79 -2.33 -14.52
N LEU A 278 3.22 -2.27 -13.32
CA LEU A 278 3.77 -2.93 -12.14
C LEU A 278 3.02 -4.24 -11.91
N TYR A 279 3.59 -5.35 -12.40
CA TYR A 279 2.94 -6.65 -12.28
C TYR A 279 3.16 -7.24 -10.89
N ARG A 280 2.10 -7.74 -10.27
CA ARG A 280 2.18 -8.56 -9.05
C ARG A 280 2.06 -10.03 -9.43
N LEU A 281 3.19 -10.73 -9.33
CA LEU A 281 3.30 -12.15 -9.69
C LEU A 281 3.18 -12.98 -8.42
N PRO A 282 2.09 -13.74 -8.25
CA PRO A 282 1.90 -14.51 -7.04
C PRO A 282 2.88 -15.70 -7.01
N LEU A 283 3.49 -15.87 -5.85
CA LEU A 283 4.29 -17.02 -5.51
C LEU A 283 3.43 -17.97 -4.67
N TYR A 284 3.30 -19.21 -5.11
CA TYR A 284 2.53 -20.23 -4.39
C TYR A 284 3.40 -21.38 -3.92
N ILE A 285 2.99 -21.99 -2.82
CA ILE A 285 3.34 -23.37 -2.43
C ILE A 285 2.04 -24.19 -2.42
N GLN A 286 2.10 -25.50 -2.61
CA GLN A 286 0.90 -26.33 -2.45
C GLN A 286 0.94 -27.03 -1.09
N ASP A 287 -0.21 -27.15 -0.45
CA ASP A 287 -0.35 -27.97 0.75
C ASP A 287 -0.41 -29.48 0.41
N ASN A 288 -0.54 -30.32 1.44
CA ASN A 288 -0.67 -31.78 1.30
C ASN A 288 -1.94 -32.23 0.55
N ALA A 289 -2.96 -31.37 0.43
CA ALA A 289 -4.16 -31.64 -0.37
C ALA A 289 -3.97 -31.23 -1.84
N GLY A 290 -2.87 -30.55 -2.17
CA GLY A 290 -2.56 -30.02 -3.50
C GLY A 290 -3.14 -28.63 -3.76
N GLU A 291 -3.73 -27.99 -2.74
CA GLU A 291 -4.32 -26.66 -2.88
C GLU A 291 -3.23 -25.58 -2.91
N PRO A 292 -3.27 -24.66 -3.89
CA PRO A 292 -2.28 -23.59 -3.99
C PRO A 292 -2.50 -22.55 -2.88
N CYS A 293 -1.43 -22.28 -2.13
CA CYS A 293 -1.37 -21.30 -1.05
C CYS A 293 -0.43 -20.16 -1.46
N ILE A 294 -0.94 -18.92 -1.51
CA ILE A 294 -0.14 -17.71 -1.79
C ILE A 294 0.84 -17.50 -0.64
N LEU A 295 2.13 -17.59 -0.95
CA LEU A 295 3.20 -17.29 -0.02
C LEU A 295 3.51 -15.79 0.02
N THR A 296 3.66 -15.17 -1.16
CA THR A 296 3.87 -13.73 -1.31
C THR A 296 3.63 -13.32 -2.78
N PHE A 297 3.90 -12.05 -3.11
CA PHE A 297 3.91 -11.53 -4.47
C PHE A 297 5.29 -10.98 -4.83
N PHE A 298 5.74 -11.25 -6.05
CA PHE A 298 6.88 -10.58 -6.67
C PHE A 298 6.38 -9.39 -7.46
N GLU A 299 6.95 -8.21 -7.22
CA GLU A 299 6.67 -7.03 -8.02
C GLU A 299 7.65 -6.98 -9.21
N LEU A 300 7.09 -6.98 -10.42
CA LEU A 300 7.84 -6.93 -11.66
C LEU A 300 7.53 -5.61 -12.38
N PRO A 301 8.42 -4.61 -12.27
CA PRO A 301 8.27 -3.36 -12.99
C PRO A 301 8.62 -3.52 -14.47
N VAL A 302 7.70 -3.12 -15.34
CA VAL A 302 7.90 -3.08 -16.79
C VAL A 302 7.70 -1.63 -17.26
N TRP A 303 8.79 -0.99 -17.67
CA TRP A 303 8.81 0.43 -18.00
C TRP A 303 8.39 0.68 -19.45
N PRO A 304 7.56 1.70 -19.72
CA PRO A 304 7.28 2.12 -21.08
C PRO A 304 8.56 2.66 -21.73
N THR A 305 8.72 2.41 -23.02
CA THR A 305 9.88 2.91 -23.81
C THR A 305 9.55 4.18 -24.60
N ALA A 306 8.29 4.60 -24.60
CA ALA A 306 7.80 5.76 -25.34
C ALA A 306 6.53 6.30 -24.69
N ASP A 307 6.20 7.56 -25.01
CA ASP A 307 4.94 8.19 -24.62
C ASP A 307 3.73 7.40 -25.15
N LEU A 308 2.67 7.34 -24.35
CA LEU A 308 1.39 6.76 -24.77
C LEU A 308 0.50 7.85 -25.34
N ALA A 309 0.45 7.96 -26.66
CA ALA A 309 -0.43 8.89 -27.36
C ALA A 309 -1.90 8.52 -27.18
N VAL A 310 -2.75 9.54 -26.96
CA VAL A 310 -4.22 9.43 -26.93
C VAL A 310 -4.80 10.16 -28.13
N LEU A 311 -4.46 11.44 -28.30
CA LEU A 311 -4.88 12.28 -29.42
C LEU A 311 -3.69 13.17 -29.84
N THR A 312 -3.26 13.03 -31.09
CA THR A 312 -2.25 13.90 -31.71
C THR A 312 -2.84 14.44 -33.03
N ASP A 313 -2.23 14.14 -34.18
CA ASP A 313 -2.80 14.36 -35.52
C ASP A 313 -4.16 13.66 -35.71
N GLU A 314 -4.30 12.50 -35.09
CA GLU A 314 -5.49 11.68 -35.10
C GLU A 314 -5.62 10.94 -33.76
N LEU A 315 -6.78 10.33 -33.55
CA LEU A 315 -6.99 9.48 -32.39
C LEU A 315 -6.02 8.28 -32.46
N ALA A 316 -5.30 8.03 -31.36
CA ALA A 316 -4.32 6.96 -31.32
C ALA A 316 -4.94 5.59 -31.59
N SER A 317 -4.16 4.69 -32.18
CA SER A 317 -4.64 3.38 -32.62
C SER A 317 -5.30 2.60 -31.47
N GLY A 318 -6.51 2.10 -31.71
CA GLY A 318 -7.29 1.32 -30.74
C GLY A 318 -8.08 2.15 -29.73
N TRP A 319 -7.78 3.44 -29.56
CA TRP A 319 -8.61 4.33 -28.76
C TRP A 319 -9.94 4.59 -29.47
N SER A 320 -10.98 4.83 -28.68
CA SER A 320 -12.32 5.16 -29.18
C SER A 320 -12.88 6.37 -28.46
N VAL A 321 -13.72 7.13 -29.16
CA VAL A 321 -14.44 8.25 -28.55
C VAL A 321 -15.79 7.74 -28.05
N VAL A 322 -16.05 7.96 -26.78
CA VAL A 322 -17.36 7.77 -26.17
C VAL A 322 -17.92 9.16 -25.85
N GLU A 323 -18.78 9.64 -26.74
CA GLU A 323 -19.41 10.96 -26.62
C GLU A 323 -20.73 10.85 -25.86
N ARG A 324 -20.94 11.77 -24.91
CA ARG A 324 -22.19 11.79 -24.16
C ARG A 324 -23.05 13.02 -24.43
N ARG A 325 -22.47 14.19 -24.80
CA ARG A 325 -23.16 15.50 -24.82
C ARG A 325 -22.41 16.68 -25.50
N VAL A 326 -21.51 16.44 -26.44
CA VAL A 326 -20.83 17.54 -27.17
C VAL A 326 -21.67 17.97 -28.39
N ALA A 327 -21.67 19.26 -28.75
CA ALA A 327 -22.51 19.78 -29.84
C ALA A 327 -21.93 19.45 -31.22
N ASP A 328 -20.61 19.53 -31.38
CA ASP A 328 -19.88 19.02 -32.55
C ASP A 328 -18.41 18.73 -32.18
N THR A 329 -17.84 17.66 -32.74
CA THR A 329 -16.44 17.25 -32.52
C THR A 329 -15.77 16.98 -33.87
N ASN A 330 -14.63 17.62 -34.13
CA ASN A 330 -13.79 17.34 -35.30
C ASN A 330 -12.36 17.02 -34.87
N LEU A 331 -12.00 15.73 -34.84
CA LEU A 331 -10.67 15.25 -34.45
C LEU A 331 -9.59 15.38 -35.53
N GLY A 332 -9.92 15.98 -36.69
CA GLY A 332 -9.00 16.21 -37.81
C GLY A 332 -8.94 17.67 -38.24
N GLN A 333 -9.05 18.62 -37.30
CA GLN A 333 -9.02 20.04 -37.60
C GLN A 333 -7.63 20.47 -38.05
N THR A 334 -7.54 21.17 -39.18
CA THR A 334 -6.25 21.56 -39.80
C THR A 334 -5.95 23.06 -39.71
N ASP A 335 -6.94 23.90 -39.40
CA ASP A 335 -6.77 25.35 -39.33
C ASP A 335 -6.13 25.85 -38.01
N GLN A 336 -6.22 25.03 -36.95
CA GLN A 336 -5.71 25.32 -35.61
C GLN A 336 -4.96 24.08 -35.14
N VAL A 337 -3.64 24.05 -35.32
CA VAL A 337 -2.78 22.90 -35.04
C VAL A 337 -1.60 23.37 -34.20
N TYR A 338 -1.28 22.63 -33.14
CA TYR A 338 -0.09 22.90 -32.34
C TYR A 338 1.11 22.20 -32.96
N THR A 339 1.01 20.90 -33.22
CA THR A 339 2.06 20.09 -33.82
C THR A 339 1.51 19.15 -34.88
N GLY A 340 2.32 18.83 -35.89
CA GLY A 340 1.92 17.88 -36.93
C GLY A 340 0.94 18.47 -37.96
N ARG A 341 -0.13 17.74 -38.27
CA ARG A 341 -1.07 18.02 -39.38
C ARG A 341 -2.46 18.42 -38.92
N ALA A 342 -2.90 18.00 -37.75
CA ALA A 342 -4.25 18.23 -37.28
C ALA A 342 -4.33 18.25 -35.74
N ALA A 343 -5.43 18.80 -35.23
CA ALA A 343 -5.80 18.80 -33.82
C ALA A 343 -7.28 18.45 -33.64
N GLY A 344 -7.70 18.21 -32.40
CA GLY A 344 -9.11 18.09 -32.05
C GLY A 344 -9.76 19.46 -31.85
N GLY A 345 -10.83 19.75 -32.58
CA GLY A 345 -11.71 20.90 -32.36
C GLY A 345 -13.04 20.49 -31.73
N PHE A 346 -13.47 21.22 -30.70
CA PHE A 346 -14.66 20.91 -29.92
C PHE A 346 -15.58 22.11 -29.84
N LEU A 347 -16.78 21.99 -30.40
CA LEU A 347 -17.86 22.95 -30.23
C LEU A 347 -18.71 22.52 -29.03
N THR A 348 -18.74 23.37 -28.00
CA THR A 348 -19.42 23.06 -26.74
C THR A 348 -20.49 24.09 -26.41
N GLU A 349 -21.51 23.65 -25.67
CA GLU A 349 -22.62 24.49 -25.22
C GLU A 349 -22.90 24.25 -23.72
N LYS A 350 -23.34 25.30 -23.02
CA LYS A 350 -23.74 25.20 -21.62
C LYS A 350 -25.06 24.47 -21.48
N SER A 351 -25.14 23.54 -20.53
CA SER A 351 -26.37 22.83 -20.21
C SER A 351 -26.45 22.46 -18.72
N PHE A 352 -27.64 22.10 -18.24
CA PHE A 352 -27.83 21.70 -16.83
C PHE A 352 -26.96 20.52 -16.41
N GLY A 353 -26.65 19.61 -17.35
CA GLY A 353 -25.82 18.43 -17.09
C GLY A 353 -24.37 18.56 -17.56
N GLY A 354 -23.98 19.72 -18.11
CA GLY A 354 -22.71 19.91 -18.80
C GLY A 354 -22.52 19.00 -20.02
N TRP A 355 -21.33 19.07 -20.61
CA TRP A 355 -20.88 18.19 -21.67
C TRP A 355 -19.77 17.28 -21.17
N GLN A 356 -19.59 16.14 -21.85
CA GLN A 356 -18.52 15.19 -21.59
C GLN A 356 -18.11 14.50 -22.90
N ILE A 357 -16.80 14.39 -23.10
CA ILE A 357 -16.16 13.57 -24.12
C ILE A 357 -15.13 12.66 -23.43
N SER A 358 -15.16 11.39 -23.79
CA SER A 358 -14.30 10.37 -23.20
C SER A 358 -13.50 9.67 -24.28
N PHE A 359 -12.18 9.61 -24.11
CA PHE A 359 -11.29 8.77 -24.90
C PHE A 359 -11.11 7.46 -24.13
N GLN A 360 -11.71 6.39 -24.65
CA GLN A 360 -11.63 5.07 -24.05
C GLN A 360 -10.44 4.33 -24.65
N ALA A 361 -9.55 3.87 -23.76
CA ALA A 361 -8.40 3.04 -24.14
C ALA A 361 -8.88 1.65 -24.61
N PRO A 362 -8.15 1.01 -25.54
CA PRO A 362 -8.49 -0.35 -25.98
C PRO A 362 -8.42 -1.37 -24.83
N GLU A 363 -7.56 -1.11 -23.84
CA GLU A 363 -7.33 -1.92 -22.66
C GLU A 363 -7.00 -1.02 -21.46
N PRO A 364 -7.15 -1.50 -20.20
CA PRO A 364 -6.76 -0.74 -19.02
C PRO A 364 -5.28 -0.35 -19.07
N VAL A 365 -4.99 0.91 -18.74
CA VAL A 365 -3.65 1.51 -18.71
C VAL A 365 -3.18 1.60 -17.27
N ASP A 366 -2.06 0.96 -16.97
CA ASP A 366 -1.34 1.13 -15.71
C ASP A 366 -0.54 2.46 -15.77
N PRO A 367 -0.72 3.38 -14.81
CA PRO A 367 0.03 4.64 -14.76
C PRO A 367 1.54 4.43 -14.47
N PHE A 368 1.97 3.25 -14.02
CA PHE A 368 3.37 2.96 -13.72
C PHE A 368 4.29 3.29 -14.90
N GLY A 369 5.38 4.02 -14.60
CA GLY A 369 6.37 4.43 -15.58
C GLY A 369 5.98 5.64 -16.43
N TYR A 370 4.81 6.24 -16.21
CA TYR A 370 4.44 7.55 -16.74
C TYR A 370 4.47 8.61 -15.64
N VAL A 371 4.79 9.86 -15.98
CA VAL A 371 4.96 10.94 -14.98
C VAL A 371 3.85 12.00 -15.05
N VAL A 372 3.43 12.36 -16.26
CA VAL A 372 2.43 13.42 -16.47
C VAL A 372 1.48 13.03 -17.60
N LEU A 373 0.25 13.52 -17.50
CA LEU A 373 -0.64 13.64 -18.65
C LEU A 373 -0.38 15.01 -19.30
N ARG A 374 0.24 14.99 -20.48
CA ARG A 374 0.53 16.18 -21.28
C ARG A 374 -0.62 16.43 -22.24
N LEU A 375 -0.95 17.71 -22.44
CA LEU A 375 -1.85 18.18 -23.48
C LEU A 375 -1.48 19.60 -23.91
N ALA A 376 -1.67 19.89 -25.19
CA ALA A 376 -1.67 21.23 -25.73
C ALA A 376 -3.12 21.71 -25.86
N VAL A 377 -3.42 22.89 -25.33
CA VAL A 377 -4.77 23.47 -25.34
C VAL A 377 -4.74 24.85 -26.00
N HIS A 378 -5.70 25.10 -26.88
CA HIS A 378 -5.98 26.43 -27.41
C HIS A 378 -7.40 26.85 -27.01
N PRO A 379 -7.59 28.01 -26.37
CA PRO A 379 -8.90 28.41 -25.85
C PRO A 379 -9.92 28.71 -26.97
N GLY A 380 -9.44 29.02 -28.18
CA GLY A 380 -10.29 29.34 -29.32
C GLY A 380 -11.11 30.61 -29.05
N ASP A 381 -12.43 30.52 -29.15
CA ASP A 381 -13.34 31.64 -28.86
C ASP A 381 -14.06 31.49 -27.51
N VAL A 382 -13.66 30.52 -26.68
CA VAL A 382 -14.27 30.30 -25.37
C VAL A 382 -13.99 31.47 -24.43
N VAL A 383 -15.06 32.00 -23.83
CA VAL A 383 -14.99 33.00 -22.76
C VAL A 383 -15.43 32.34 -21.45
N PHE A 384 -14.51 32.25 -20.48
CA PHE A 384 -14.78 31.64 -19.18
C PHE A 384 -15.40 32.63 -18.20
N ALA A 385 -16.50 32.22 -17.56
CA ALA A 385 -17.01 32.87 -16.37
C ALA A 385 -16.47 32.19 -15.09
N ASP A 386 -16.54 32.88 -13.95
CA ASP A 386 -16.04 32.33 -12.66
C ASP A 386 -16.73 31.04 -12.25
N SER A 387 -18.03 30.88 -12.58
CA SER A 387 -18.81 29.67 -12.30
C SER A 387 -18.52 28.50 -13.24
N ASP A 388 -17.74 28.71 -14.29
CA ASP A 388 -17.53 27.70 -15.32
C ASP A 388 -16.48 26.68 -14.89
N ARG A 389 -16.80 25.41 -15.18
CA ARG A 389 -15.94 24.26 -14.89
C ARG A 389 -15.48 23.62 -16.18
N LEU A 390 -14.20 23.27 -16.21
CA LEU A 390 -13.60 22.41 -17.22
C LEU A 390 -12.60 21.49 -16.50
N THR A 391 -12.85 20.19 -16.56
CA THR A 391 -12.06 19.18 -15.85
C THR A 391 -11.60 18.09 -16.81
N ILE A 392 -10.44 17.53 -16.52
CA ILE A 392 -9.91 16.30 -17.12
C ILE A 392 -9.81 15.22 -16.04
N ASN A 393 -10.05 13.96 -16.39
CA ASN A 393 -9.98 12.84 -15.45
C ASN A 393 -9.42 11.58 -16.13
N THR A 394 -8.60 10.80 -15.42
CA THR A 394 -8.39 9.38 -15.72
C THR A 394 -9.45 8.58 -14.95
N VAL A 395 -10.15 7.65 -15.58
CA VAL A 395 -11.26 6.92 -14.94
C VAL A 395 -10.94 5.42 -14.83
N PRO A 396 -10.95 4.81 -13.63
CA PRO A 396 -11.15 5.43 -12.31
C PRO A 396 -10.03 6.42 -11.94
N GLY A 397 -10.38 7.39 -11.10
CA GLY A 397 -9.54 8.52 -10.71
C GLY A 397 -10.36 9.78 -10.42
N ARG A 398 -9.69 10.81 -9.91
CA ARG A 398 -10.28 12.08 -9.50
C ARG A 398 -10.14 13.15 -10.58
N PRO A 399 -11.22 13.90 -10.87
CA PRO A 399 -11.16 14.96 -11.86
C PRO A 399 -10.25 16.11 -11.39
N VAL A 400 -9.39 16.56 -12.28
CA VAL A 400 -8.50 17.71 -12.12
C VAL A 400 -9.10 18.90 -12.86
N ASN A 401 -9.09 20.08 -12.25
CA ASN A 401 -9.58 21.31 -12.86
C ASN A 401 -8.52 21.87 -13.83
N LEU A 402 -8.86 21.96 -15.12
CA LEU A 402 -7.91 22.43 -16.14
C LEU A 402 -7.55 23.91 -16.00
N ARG A 403 -8.40 24.70 -15.33
CA ARG A 403 -8.13 26.13 -15.07
C ARG A 403 -6.98 26.36 -14.09
N ASP A 404 -6.56 25.32 -13.36
CA ASP A 404 -5.40 25.40 -12.48
C ASP A 404 -4.07 25.32 -13.27
N TYR A 405 -4.14 24.88 -14.54
CA TYR A 405 -2.99 24.64 -15.41
C TYR A 405 -3.00 25.52 -16.68
N VAL A 406 -4.17 25.88 -17.21
CA VAL A 406 -4.34 26.62 -18.47
C VAL A 406 -4.91 28.03 -18.20
N ASP A 407 -4.25 29.06 -18.74
CA ASP A 407 -4.75 30.43 -18.73
C ASP A 407 -5.63 30.68 -19.97
N PHE A 408 -6.94 30.49 -19.84
CA PHE A 408 -7.88 30.69 -20.95
C PHE A 408 -8.06 32.17 -21.38
N GLY A 409 -7.41 33.13 -20.70
CA GLY A 409 -7.34 34.51 -21.16
C GLY A 409 -6.32 34.75 -22.28
N ARG A 410 -5.44 33.77 -22.54
CA ARG A 410 -4.35 33.86 -23.51
C ARG A 410 -4.71 33.18 -24.82
N PRO A 411 -4.84 33.91 -25.94
CA PRO A 411 -5.31 33.38 -27.22
C PRO A 411 -4.24 32.56 -27.98
N GLU A 412 -3.32 31.92 -27.27
CA GLU A 412 -2.25 31.09 -27.83
C GLU A 412 -2.33 29.65 -27.32
N TRP A 413 -1.67 28.73 -28.04
CA TRP A 413 -1.48 27.36 -27.59
C TRP A 413 -0.66 27.31 -26.30
N GLN A 414 -1.12 26.49 -25.36
CA GLN A 414 -0.47 26.25 -24.08
C GLN A 414 -0.28 24.76 -23.87
N VAL A 415 0.98 24.34 -23.69
CA VAL A 415 1.30 22.97 -23.28
C VAL A 415 1.27 22.90 -21.77
N VAL A 416 0.49 21.97 -21.24
CA VAL A 416 0.37 21.75 -19.80
C VAL A 416 0.69 20.30 -19.47
N ASP A 417 1.41 20.14 -18.37
CA ASP A 417 1.76 18.86 -17.78
C ASP A 417 1.03 18.72 -16.46
N ILE A 418 0.11 17.76 -16.40
CA ILE A 418 -0.64 17.46 -15.17
C ILE A 418 0.01 16.22 -14.54
N PRO A 419 0.59 16.32 -13.34
CA PRO A 419 1.13 15.16 -12.63
C PRO A 419 0.09 14.06 -12.50
N LEU A 420 0.45 12.80 -12.80
CA LEU A 420 -0.50 11.69 -12.71
C LEU A 420 -1.06 11.50 -11.29
N GLU A 421 -0.28 11.84 -10.27
CA GLU A 421 -0.70 11.82 -8.86
C GLU A 421 -1.89 12.75 -8.58
N ALA A 422 -2.07 13.83 -9.35
CA ALA A 422 -3.21 14.74 -9.19
C ALA A 422 -4.55 14.04 -9.42
N PHE A 423 -4.56 12.97 -10.23
CA PHE A 423 -5.73 12.15 -10.48
C PHE A 423 -5.97 11.10 -9.40
N LYS A 424 -5.07 10.92 -8.43
CA LYS A 424 -5.11 9.88 -7.41
C LYS A 424 -5.50 8.50 -7.99
N PRO A 425 -4.73 7.98 -8.96
CA PRO A 425 -5.01 6.67 -9.54
C PRO A 425 -4.94 5.60 -8.44
N GLU A 426 -5.98 4.78 -8.32
CA GLU A 426 -6.03 3.66 -7.37
C GLU A 426 -5.36 2.41 -7.94
N ASP A 427 -5.44 2.23 -9.26
CA ASP A 427 -4.90 1.11 -10.04
C ASP A 427 -4.80 1.57 -11.51
N THR A 428 -5.16 0.73 -12.47
CA THR A 428 -5.33 1.10 -13.88
C THR A 428 -6.48 2.06 -14.14
N PHE A 429 -6.36 2.86 -15.21
CA PHE A 429 -7.48 3.64 -15.78
C PHE A 429 -7.85 3.13 -17.16
N THR A 430 -9.11 3.30 -17.55
CA THR A 430 -9.64 2.85 -18.85
C THR A 430 -10.02 4.01 -19.77
N THR A 431 -10.13 5.22 -19.23
CA THR A 431 -10.65 6.38 -19.97
C THR A 431 -9.95 7.65 -19.55
N VAL A 432 -9.60 8.50 -20.52
CA VAL A 432 -9.30 9.93 -20.30
C VAL A 432 -10.53 10.74 -20.66
N SER A 433 -11.14 11.41 -19.68
CA SER A 433 -12.45 12.06 -19.81
C SER A 433 -12.34 13.56 -19.58
N LEU A 434 -12.82 14.34 -20.54
CA LEU A 434 -12.98 15.78 -20.42
C LEU A 434 -14.46 16.09 -20.18
N ALA A 435 -14.73 16.89 -19.16
CA ALA A 435 -16.08 17.33 -18.84
C ALA A 435 -16.09 18.81 -18.50
N GLY A 436 -17.13 19.52 -18.93
CA GLY A 436 -17.22 20.94 -18.68
C GLY A 436 -18.62 21.50 -18.83
N ASN A 437 -18.74 22.77 -18.49
CA ASN A 437 -19.95 23.56 -18.72
C ASN A 437 -19.57 24.95 -19.25
N ILE A 438 -18.83 24.94 -20.36
CA ILE A 438 -18.41 26.11 -21.13
C ILE A 438 -19.09 26.10 -22.49
N ALA A 439 -19.15 27.28 -23.13
CA ALA A 439 -19.65 27.42 -24.49
C ALA A 439 -18.60 28.05 -25.39
N GLY A 440 -18.55 27.60 -26.65
CA GLY A 440 -17.59 28.02 -27.66
C GLY A 440 -16.80 26.85 -28.25
N THR A 441 -15.92 27.20 -29.17
CA THR A 441 -14.98 26.34 -29.87
C THR A 441 -13.61 26.45 -29.22
N TRP A 442 -13.05 25.32 -28.81
CA TRP A 442 -11.70 25.21 -28.27
C TRP A 442 -11.00 24.00 -28.90
N TYR A 443 -9.68 23.94 -28.74
CA TYR A 443 -8.86 22.93 -29.43
C TYR A 443 -7.92 22.22 -28.47
N LEU A 444 -7.68 20.94 -28.76
CA LEU A 444 -6.80 20.04 -28.02
C LEU A 444 -5.86 19.37 -29.01
N ASP A 445 -4.59 19.29 -28.67
CA ASP A 445 -3.56 18.58 -29.43
C ASP A 445 -2.55 17.95 -28.45
N ASP A 446 -1.71 17.04 -28.93
CA ASP A 446 -0.64 16.36 -28.18
C ASP A 446 -1.06 15.78 -26.81
N LEU A 447 -2.27 15.23 -26.72
CA LEU A 447 -2.77 14.54 -25.52
C LEU A 447 -2.09 13.17 -25.41
N LYS A 448 -1.22 13.02 -24.40
CA LYS A 448 -0.45 11.78 -24.18
C LYS A 448 0.00 11.63 -22.72
N LEU A 449 0.27 10.40 -22.32
CA LEU A 449 1.04 10.15 -21.11
C LEU A 449 2.52 10.16 -21.44
N VAL A 450 3.30 10.94 -20.68
CA VAL A 450 4.74 11.07 -20.89
C VAL A 450 5.47 9.99 -20.10
N ALA A 451 6.26 9.18 -20.80
CA ALA A 451 7.04 8.12 -20.18
C ALA A 451 8.19 8.71 -19.34
N ALA A 452 8.42 8.15 -18.16
CA ALA A 452 9.62 8.41 -17.38
C ALA A 452 10.84 7.89 -18.14
N GLU A 453 11.99 8.54 -17.98
CA GLU A 453 13.24 7.91 -18.36
C GLU A 453 13.42 6.66 -17.47
N PRO A 454 13.50 5.45 -18.07
CA PRO A 454 13.69 4.26 -17.27
C PRO A 454 15.03 4.36 -16.53
N PRO A 455 15.11 3.86 -15.29
CA PRO A 455 16.39 3.78 -14.60
C PRO A 455 17.37 3.03 -15.50
N ALA A 456 18.62 3.51 -15.58
CA ALA A 456 19.65 2.82 -16.34
C ALA A 456 19.73 1.37 -15.84
N LEU A 457 19.22 0.43 -16.64
CA LEU A 457 19.30 -1.00 -16.39
C LEU A 457 20.77 -1.40 -16.57
N THR A 458 21.59 -1.10 -15.57
CA THR A 458 22.95 -1.62 -15.51
C THR A 458 22.84 -3.10 -15.19
N ALA A 459 22.82 -3.93 -16.23
CA ALA A 459 23.17 -5.34 -16.12
C ALA A 459 24.63 -5.41 -15.65
N VAL A 460 24.82 -5.36 -14.33
CA VAL A 460 26.06 -5.83 -13.73
C VAL A 460 25.86 -7.33 -13.58
N VAL A 461 26.42 -8.10 -14.52
CA VAL A 461 26.66 -9.53 -14.32
C VAL A 461 27.69 -9.63 -13.19
N GLU A 462 27.22 -9.60 -11.96
CA GLU A 462 27.98 -10.08 -10.82
C GLU A 462 27.73 -11.58 -10.73
N GLU A 463 28.64 -12.36 -11.30
CA GLU A 463 28.87 -13.72 -10.81
C GLU A 463 29.18 -13.60 -9.31
N ARG A 464 28.21 -13.93 -8.47
CA ARG A 464 28.44 -14.08 -7.03
C ARG A 464 27.96 -15.46 -6.59
N THR A 465 28.96 -16.31 -6.42
CA THR A 465 28.91 -17.51 -5.60
C THR A 465 28.48 -17.12 -4.18
N ALA A 466 27.52 -17.87 -3.61
CA ALA A 466 27.12 -17.75 -2.22
C ALA A 466 28.34 -17.84 -1.30
N SER A 467 28.69 -16.71 -0.72
CA SER A 467 29.57 -16.61 0.43
C SER A 467 29.28 -15.27 1.10
N GLN A 468 29.51 -15.23 2.41
CA GLN A 468 29.55 -14.04 3.26
C GLN A 468 29.96 -12.79 2.45
N PRO A 469 29.31 -11.61 2.61
CA PRO A 469 29.61 -10.44 1.79
C PRO A 469 31.11 -10.27 1.71
N SER A 470 31.70 -10.31 0.52
CA SER A 470 33.17 -10.25 0.39
C SER A 470 33.70 -8.83 0.52
N LEU A 471 32.81 -7.84 0.50
CA LEU A 471 33.12 -6.41 0.43
C LEU A 471 32.10 -5.58 1.22
N PHE A 472 32.58 -4.45 1.74
CA PHE A 472 31.71 -3.38 2.26
C PHE A 472 30.93 -2.74 1.10
N LYS A 473 29.64 -2.47 1.31
CA LYS A 473 28.77 -1.83 0.30
C LYS A 473 27.69 -0.99 0.96
N LEU A 474 27.52 0.25 0.51
CA LEU A 474 26.38 1.11 0.86
C LEU A 474 25.47 1.26 -0.38
N SER A 475 24.25 0.75 -0.29
CA SER A 475 23.28 0.78 -1.38
C SER A 475 22.59 2.15 -1.49
N GLN A 476 22.07 2.44 -2.69
CA GLN A 476 21.18 3.60 -2.89
C GLN A 476 19.91 3.43 -2.05
N ASN A 477 19.45 4.49 -1.38
CA ASN A 477 18.24 4.47 -0.57
C ASN A 477 16.99 4.34 -1.46
N TYR A 478 15.95 3.65 -0.97
CA TYR A 478 14.70 3.43 -1.70
C TYR A 478 13.50 3.56 -0.75
N PRO A 479 12.43 4.27 -1.13
CA PRO A 479 12.32 5.11 -2.35
C PRO A 479 13.26 6.34 -2.30
N ASN A 480 13.58 6.92 -3.46
CA ASN A 480 14.34 8.17 -3.59
C ASN A 480 14.10 8.82 -4.98
N PRO A 481 13.50 10.02 -5.09
CA PRO A 481 13.06 10.90 -4.01
C PRO A 481 11.95 10.25 -3.18
N PHE A 482 11.88 10.61 -1.90
CA PHE A 482 10.89 10.02 -1.00
C PHE A 482 10.14 11.09 -0.21
N ASN A 483 8.92 10.71 0.16
CA ASN A 483 8.03 11.40 1.07
C ASN A 483 7.14 10.33 1.75
N PRO A 484 7.15 10.11 3.08
CA PRO A 484 7.97 10.74 4.12
C PRO A 484 9.25 9.95 4.47
N GLU A 485 9.34 8.67 4.09
CA GLU A 485 10.39 7.76 4.55
C GLU A 485 11.18 7.05 3.44
N THR A 486 12.40 6.60 3.75
CA THR A 486 13.29 5.85 2.86
C THR A 486 14.05 4.77 3.60
N THR A 487 14.36 3.68 2.91
CA THR A 487 15.19 2.59 3.43
C THR A 487 16.62 2.70 2.89
N ILE A 488 17.61 2.70 3.79
CA ILE A 488 19.04 2.64 3.48
C ILE A 488 19.58 1.24 3.81
N ARG A 489 20.22 0.58 2.85
CA ARG A 489 20.80 -0.76 3.02
C ARG A 489 22.32 -0.75 2.92
N PHE A 490 22.99 -1.56 3.74
CA PHE A 490 24.44 -1.76 3.65
C PHE A 490 24.89 -3.18 4.01
N HIS A 491 26.10 -3.54 3.58
CA HIS A 491 26.69 -4.86 3.81
C HIS A 491 28.05 -4.75 4.49
N LEU A 492 28.30 -5.64 5.45
CA LEU A 492 29.57 -5.77 6.17
C LEU A 492 30.17 -7.17 5.93
N PRO A 493 31.42 -7.25 5.45
CA PRO A 493 32.12 -8.52 5.23
C PRO A 493 32.69 -9.14 6.52
N GLN A 494 32.89 -8.33 7.55
CA GLN A 494 33.45 -8.74 8.83
C GLN A 494 32.87 -7.89 9.98
N SER A 495 32.96 -8.38 11.21
CA SER A 495 32.53 -7.64 12.40
C SER A 495 33.36 -6.36 12.55
N GLN A 496 32.70 -5.21 12.70
CA GLN A 496 33.37 -3.90 12.75
C GLN A 496 32.49 -2.84 13.44
N GLN A 497 33.13 -1.81 13.97
CA GLN A 497 32.43 -0.58 14.38
C GLN A 497 31.88 0.17 13.16
N VAL A 498 30.58 0.48 13.19
CA VAL A 498 29.84 1.15 12.12
C VAL A 498 29.18 2.44 12.62
N GLU A 499 29.22 3.47 11.79
CA GLU A 499 28.40 4.68 11.92
C GLU A 499 27.69 4.95 10.57
N LEU A 500 26.36 4.92 10.57
CA LEU A 500 25.54 5.40 9.46
C LEU A 500 24.86 6.70 9.89
N ALA A 501 25.14 7.79 9.19
CA ALA A 501 24.57 9.11 9.52
C ALA A 501 24.19 9.89 8.27
N ILE A 502 23.27 10.85 8.43
CA ILE A 502 22.80 11.74 7.38
C ILE A 502 23.37 13.14 7.61
N TYR A 503 23.66 13.83 6.51
CA TYR A 503 24.32 15.13 6.44
C TYR A 503 23.56 16.06 5.49
N ASN A 504 23.51 17.34 5.83
CA ASN A 504 23.00 18.38 4.94
C ASN A 504 24.06 18.85 3.91
N LEU A 505 23.70 19.79 3.02
CA LEU A 505 24.61 20.37 2.02
C LEU A 505 25.83 21.08 2.64
N ALA A 506 25.75 21.52 3.88
CA ALA A 506 26.86 22.12 4.62
C ALA A 506 27.76 21.07 5.31
N ALA A 507 27.56 19.78 5.01
CA ALA A 507 28.24 18.64 5.64
C ALA A 507 28.05 18.58 7.17
N GLN A 508 26.99 19.17 7.70
CA GLN A 508 26.62 19.02 9.10
C GLN A 508 25.78 17.75 9.25
N ARG A 509 26.13 16.92 10.24
CA ARG A 509 25.37 15.73 10.61
C ARG A 509 24.01 16.13 11.17
N VAL A 510 22.93 15.57 10.63
CA VAL A 510 21.54 15.88 10.99
C VAL A 510 20.85 14.76 11.77
N VAL A 511 21.22 13.50 11.53
CA VAL A 511 20.75 12.33 12.28
C VAL A 511 21.79 11.22 12.23
N THR A 512 21.88 10.43 13.30
CA THR A 512 22.67 9.19 13.32
C THR A 512 21.71 8.01 13.33
N LEU A 513 21.73 7.21 12.27
CA LEU A 513 20.79 6.10 12.07
C LEU A 513 21.29 4.80 12.71
N VAL A 514 22.61 4.57 12.68
CA VAL A 514 23.25 3.41 13.31
C VAL A 514 24.57 3.87 13.89
N GLU A 515 24.84 3.50 15.14
CA GLU A 515 26.14 3.67 15.79
C GLU A 515 26.41 2.47 16.70
N GLY A 516 27.46 1.71 16.42
CA GLY A 516 27.78 0.54 17.25
C GLY A 516 28.68 -0.48 16.57
N HIS A 517 28.91 -1.60 17.27
CA HIS A 517 29.55 -2.78 16.68
C HIS A 517 28.51 -3.61 15.95
N CYS A 518 28.79 -3.95 14.69
CA CYS A 518 27.91 -4.75 13.85
C CYS A 518 28.65 -5.99 13.37
N GLU A 519 27.99 -7.15 13.44
CA GLU A 519 28.50 -8.43 12.94
C GLU A 519 28.51 -8.48 11.38
N PRO A 520 29.25 -9.41 10.75
CA PRO A 520 29.19 -9.56 9.29
C PRO A 520 27.76 -9.87 8.84
N GLY A 521 27.24 -9.13 7.87
CA GLY A 521 25.85 -9.28 7.44
C GLY A 521 25.33 -8.13 6.59
N SER A 522 24.04 -8.22 6.26
CA SER A 522 23.31 -7.20 5.52
C SER A 522 22.36 -6.47 6.48
N TYR A 523 22.35 -5.14 6.41
CA TYR A 523 21.58 -4.28 7.31
C TYR A 523 20.65 -3.38 6.51
N SER A 524 19.48 -3.08 7.08
CA SER A 524 18.45 -2.21 6.50
C SER A 524 17.94 -1.26 7.55
N VAL A 525 17.91 0.05 7.25
CA VAL A 525 17.56 1.11 8.20
C VAL A 525 16.60 2.08 7.55
N ILE A 526 15.48 2.36 8.21
CA ILE A 526 14.47 3.30 7.72
C ILE A 526 14.77 4.70 8.29
N TRP A 527 14.57 5.71 7.46
CA TRP A 527 14.63 7.11 7.87
C TRP A 527 13.43 7.89 7.34
N ASP A 528 12.78 8.65 8.20
CA ASP A 528 11.52 9.38 8.03
C ASP A 528 11.71 10.89 7.77
N GLY A 529 12.94 11.33 7.50
CA GLY A 529 13.24 12.74 7.29
C GLY A 529 13.33 13.57 8.58
N VAL A 530 13.43 12.94 9.76
CA VAL A 530 13.52 13.61 11.06
C VAL A 530 14.96 13.58 11.61
N THR A 531 15.36 14.63 12.33
CA THR A 531 16.66 14.74 13.02
C THR A 531 16.68 13.98 14.36
N ASP A 532 17.87 13.81 14.97
CA ASP A 532 18.01 13.23 16.33
C ASP A 532 17.19 13.98 17.41
N ALA A 533 16.81 15.24 17.16
CA ALA A 533 16.03 16.08 18.06
C ALA A 533 14.50 16.03 17.79
N GLY A 534 14.04 15.13 16.92
CA GLY A 534 12.63 15.06 16.53
C GLY A 534 12.20 16.20 15.60
N VAL A 535 13.15 16.99 15.08
CA VAL A 535 12.84 18.10 14.17
C VAL A 535 12.84 17.59 12.74
N GLU A 536 11.73 17.85 12.07
CA GLU A 536 11.47 17.61 10.67
C GLU A 536 12.39 18.41 9.73
N LEU A 537 13.02 17.74 8.75
CA LEU A 537 13.91 18.38 7.77
C LEU A 537 13.16 18.92 6.54
N ALA A 538 13.62 20.04 5.98
CA ALA A 538 13.03 20.63 4.78
C ALA A 538 13.31 19.80 3.50
N SER A 539 12.44 19.91 2.50
CA SER A 539 12.66 19.31 1.17
C SER A 539 14.01 19.76 0.60
N GLY A 540 14.80 18.82 0.11
CA GLY A 540 16.14 19.13 -0.35
C GLY A 540 17.06 17.92 -0.50
N VAL A 541 18.29 18.22 -0.89
CA VAL A 541 19.35 17.22 -1.06
C VAL A 541 20.07 17.02 0.25
N TYR A 542 20.18 15.75 0.65
CA TYR A 542 20.99 15.31 1.78
C TYR A 542 21.95 14.21 1.32
N PHE A 543 22.89 13.86 2.19
CA PHE A 543 23.83 12.78 1.98
C PHE A 543 23.81 11.84 3.16
N TYR A 544 23.78 10.54 2.93
CA TYR A 544 23.99 9.56 3.97
C TYR A 544 25.33 8.89 3.76
N ARG A 545 26.03 8.63 4.86
CA ARG A 545 27.39 8.13 4.87
C ARG A 545 27.50 6.99 5.85
N LEU A 546 28.07 5.89 5.37
CA LEU A 546 28.46 4.74 6.17
C LEU A 546 29.97 4.81 6.41
N MET A 547 30.38 4.73 7.67
CA MET A 547 31.76 4.48 8.08
C MET A 547 31.82 3.09 8.71
N ALA A 548 32.74 2.25 8.24
CA ALA A 548 32.99 0.92 8.78
C ALA A 548 34.51 0.72 8.90
N GLY A 549 35.05 1.00 10.10
CA GLY A 549 36.51 1.10 10.28
C GLY A 549 37.12 2.21 9.42
N GLU A 550 38.10 1.88 8.57
CA GLU A 550 38.74 2.81 7.62
C GLU A 550 37.95 2.98 6.30
N TRP A 551 36.91 2.17 6.08
CA TRP A 551 36.10 2.23 4.86
C TRP A 551 34.96 3.23 5.01
N MET A 552 34.75 4.05 3.98
CA MET A 552 33.71 5.08 3.95
C MET A 552 33.06 5.13 2.57
N GLU A 553 31.73 5.15 2.55
CA GLU A 553 30.95 5.40 1.34
C GLU A 553 29.85 6.44 1.64
N THR A 554 29.62 7.35 0.70
CA THR A 554 28.59 8.39 0.80
C THR A 554 27.69 8.32 -0.42
N ARG A 555 26.39 8.45 -0.20
CA ARG A 555 25.37 8.45 -1.24
C ARG A 555 24.44 9.65 -1.06
N LYS A 556 23.86 10.11 -2.16
CA LYS A 556 22.95 11.27 -2.20
C LYS A 556 21.50 10.77 -2.05
N LEU A 557 20.71 11.49 -1.27
CA LEU A 557 19.27 11.27 -1.16
C LEU A 557 18.51 12.61 -1.35
N LEU A 558 17.28 12.56 -1.86
CA LEU A 558 16.39 13.69 -2.04
C LEU A 558 15.13 13.49 -1.20
N LEU A 559 14.93 14.38 -0.24
CA LEU A 559 13.71 14.45 0.58
C LEU A 559 12.73 15.41 -0.11
N LEU A 560 11.49 14.96 -0.33
CA LEU A 560 10.37 15.77 -0.80
C LEU A 560 9.32 15.90 0.31
N ARG A 561 8.74 17.09 0.41
CA ARG A 561 7.61 17.42 1.27
C ARG A 561 6.64 18.32 0.54
#